data_AF-A0A7W1ECG7-F1
#
_entry.id   AF-A0A7W1ECG7-F1
#
_cell.length_a   1.000
_cell.length_b   1.000
_cell.length_c   1.000
_cell.angle_alpha   90.00
_cell.angle_beta   90.00
_cell.angle_gamma   90.00
#
_symmetry.space_group_name_H-M   'P 1'
#
loop_
_entity.id
_entity.type
_entity.pdbx_description
1 polymer ?
#
loop_
_entity_poly.entity_id
_entity_poly.type
_entity_poly.pdbx_seq_one_letter_code
_entity_poly.pdbx_strand_id
1 'polypeptide(L)'
;MRLNPFRALRPDPAVAHQVAAVPYDVVTRAEAFELARGNPRSFLHVGRADIDLPEAIDPYDPRVYSKARDALTRLIAEGTLQRDHVPGLYLYRQTMDGRSQTGIVGCVHIDDYERDIIRKHEKTRPDKEDDRTRHVLTLAANAEPVFLTYRDGAVTDALSAPVLSTAPLYDFTAPDGVRHTVWLVPNPAAWVDAFRKIPVAYVADGHHRSASAWRAGTQLRAGRSDATGTSDSDAESDWFLAVLFPASQLCILPYN
;
A
#
# COMPACT_ATOMS: atom_id res chain seq x y z
N MET A 1 6.69 -5.02 -16.64
CA MET A 1 6.85 -4.20 -15.43
C MET A 1 7.49 -5.05 -14.33
N ARG A 2 8.13 -4.43 -13.34
CA ARG A 2 8.77 -5.09 -12.21
C ARG A 2 7.77 -5.24 -11.06
N LEU A 3 7.68 -6.46 -10.55
CA LEU A 3 6.94 -6.84 -9.35
C LEU A 3 7.91 -7.54 -8.42
N ASN A 4 7.92 -7.20 -7.14
CA ASN A 4 8.82 -7.75 -6.15
C ASN A 4 8.05 -8.25 -4.92
N PRO A 5 8.28 -9.50 -4.47
CA PRO A 5 7.83 -9.98 -3.17
C PRO A 5 8.48 -9.18 -2.05
N PHE A 6 7.79 -9.05 -0.92
CA PHE A 6 8.27 -8.25 0.21
C PHE A 6 7.93 -8.91 1.54
N ARG A 7 8.64 -8.53 2.61
CA ARG A 7 8.32 -8.97 3.97
C ARG A 7 7.25 -8.05 4.55
N ALA A 8 5.99 -8.44 4.42
CA ALA A 8 4.88 -7.62 4.89
C ALA A 8 4.94 -7.42 6.41
N LEU A 9 4.62 -6.21 6.86
CA LEU A 9 4.17 -5.96 8.22
C LEU A 9 2.65 -6.12 8.21
N ARG A 10 2.16 -7.19 8.81
CA ARG A 10 0.74 -7.55 8.75
C ARG A 10 0.20 -7.95 10.13
N PRO A 11 -1.11 -7.79 10.38
CA PRO A 11 -1.66 -8.12 11.67
C PRO A 11 -1.89 -9.62 11.86
N ASP A 12 -2.03 -10.03 13.12
CA ASP A 12 -2.60 -11.35 13.41
C ASP A 12 -4.04 -11.42 12.84
N PRO A 13 -4.44 -12.51 12.16
CA PRO A 13 -5.79 -12.66 11.61
C PRO A 13 -6.92 -12.38 12.60
N ALA A 14 -6.74 -12.72 13.88
CA ALA A 14 -7.76 -12.50 14.90
C ALA A 14 -8.07 -11.02 15.16
N VAL A 15 -7.13 -10.11 14.85
CA VAL A 15 -7.26 -8.67 15.11
C VAL A 15 -7.19 -7.82 13.84
N ALA A 16 -7.07 -8.43 12.66
CA ALA A 16 -6.92 -7.72 11.38
C ALA A 16 -8.04 -6.69 11.13
N HIS A 17 -9.29 -7.02 11.49
CA HIS A 17 -10.45 -6.12 11.37
C HIS A 17 -10.37 -4.88 12.29
N GLN A 18 -9.56 -4.91 13.35
CA GLN A 18 -9.33 -3.77 14.25
C GLN A 18 -8.18 -2.88 13.75
N VAL A 19 -7.30 -3.43 12.91
CA VAL A 19 -6.17 -2.71 12.34
C VAL A 19 -6.56 -2.02 11.04
N ALA A 20 -7.37 -2.67 10.22
CA ALA A 20 -7.84 -2.13 8.95
C ALA A 20 -8.46 -0.74 9.13
N ALA A 21 -8.08 0.17 8.22
CA ALA A 21 -8.48 1.57 8.24
C ALA A 21 -8.79 2.03 6.83
N VAL A 22 -9.67 3.02 6.72
CA VAL A 22 -9.89 3.77 5.48
C VAL A 22 -8.63 4.58 5.13
N PRO A 23 -8.40 4.91 3.84
CA PRO A 23 -7.34 5.83 3.45
C PRO A 23 -7.45 7.14 4.21
N TYR A 24 -6.33 7.70 4.62
CA TYR A 24 -6.40 8.88 5.47
C TYR A 24 -7.04 10.09 4.79
N ASP A 25 -6.86 10.23 3.48
CA ASP A 25 -7.27 11.40 2.71
C ASP A 25 -8.74 11.37 2.28
N VAL A 26 -9.48 10.33 2.64
CA VAL A 26 -10.94 10.25 2.45
C VAL A 26 -11.74 10.58 3.71
N VAL A 27 -11.07 10.88 4.82
CA VAL A 27 -11.71 11.27 6.09
C VAL A 27 -11.10 12.56 6.64
N THR A 28 -11.93 13.37 7.28
CA THR A 28 -11.47 14.49 8.10
C THR A 28 -10.81 13.99 9.38
N ARG A 29 -10.07 14.86 10.08
CA ARG A 29 -9.47 14.54 11.39
C ARG A 29 -10.52 14.11 12.42
N ALA A 30 -11.67 14.78 12.45
CA ALA A 30 -12.76 14.45 13.37
C ALA A 30 -13.36 13.07 13.08
N GLU A 31 -13.60 12.75 11.80
CA GLU A 31 -14.08 11.43 11.40
C GLU A 31 -13.04 10.35 11.71
N ALA A 32 -11.75 10.59 11.43
CA ALA A 32 -10.67 9.67 11.74
C ALA A 32 -10.55 9.41 13.26
N PHE A 33 -10.73 10.45 14.08
CA PHE A 33 -10.74 10.33 15.54
C PHE A 33 -11.88 9.43 16.01
N GLU A 34 -13.10 9.67 15.52
CA GLU A 34 -14.26 8.83 15.88
C GLU A 34 -14.11 7.38 15.39
N LEU A 35 -13.58 7.16 14.19
CA LEU A 35 -13.30 5.81 13.66
C LEU A 35 -12.25 5.05 14.50
N ALA A 36 -11.28 5.75 15.07
CA ALA A 36 -10.24 5.15 15.93
C ALA A 36 -10.63 5.09 17.42
N ARG A 37 -11.75 5.73 17.82
CA ARG A 37 -12.11 5.92 19.23
C ARG A 37 -12.31 4.58 19.93
N GLY A 38 -11.55 4.35 21.00
CA GLY A 38 -11.58 3.10 21.76
C GLY A 38 -10.90 1.91 21.08
N ASN A 39 -10.27 2.11 19.92
CA ASN A 39 -9.55 1.07 19.19
C ASN A 39 -8.05 1.44 19.04
N PRO A 40 -7.21 1.11 20.03
CA PRO A 40 -5.77 1.42 19.98
C PRO A 40 -5.00 0.67 18.88
N ARG A 41 -5.63 -0.29 18.19
CA ARG A 41 -5.03 -1.06 17.09
C ARG A 41 -5.27 -0.42 15.72
N SER A 42 -6.16 0.55 15.62
CA SER A 42 -6.50 1.20 14.35
C SER A 42 -5.25 1.75 13.66
N PHE A 43 -5.08 1.44 12.37
CA PHE A 43 -3.97 1.97 11.60
C PHE A 43 -4.12 3.48 11.33
N LEU A 44 -5.27 4.09 11.66
CA LEU A 44 -5.43 5.55 11.67
C LEU A 44 -4.46 6.24 12.64
N HIS A 45 -4.00 5.58 13.71
CA HIS A 45 -2.95 6.12 14.57
C HIS A 45 -1.59 6.28 13.84
N VAL A 46 -1.41 5.60 12.70
CA VAL A 46 -0.24 5.72 11.83
C VAL A 46 -0.52 6.64 10.63
N GLY A 47 -1.63 6.42 9.92
CA GLY A 47 -1.99 7.18 8.71
C GLY A 47 -2.57 8.58 8.96
N ARG A 48 -3.21 8.80 10.11
CA ARG A 48 -3.82 10.05 10.60
C ARG A 48 -3.37 10.38 12.02
N ALA A 49 -2.06 10.37 12.25
CA ALA A 49 -1.48 10.53 13.57
C ALA A 49 -1.78 11.88 14.25
N ASP A 50 -2.31 12.87 13.51
CA ASP A 50 -2.81 14.13 14.03
C ASP A 50 -4.03 13.94 14.96
N ILE A 51 -4.74 12.81 14.88
CA ILE A 51 -5.83 12.46 15.81
C ILE A 51 -5.35 12.27 17.26
N ASP A 52 -4.06 11.95 17.45
CA ASP A 52 -3.44 11.70 18.76
C ASP A 52 -2.69 12.92 19.31
N LEU A 53 -2.94 14.10 18.75
CA LEU A 53 -2.33 15.38 19.14
C LEU A 53 -3.41 16.42 19.46
N PRO A 54 -3.08 17.49 20.22
CA PRO A 54 -4.01 18.58 20.47
C PRO A 54 -4.56 19.21 19.19
N GLU A 55 -5.81 19.66 19.20
CA GLU A 55 -6.49 20.18 18.01
C GLU A 55 -5.74 21.36 17.36
N ALA A 56 -5.12 22.21 18.18
CA ALA A 56 -4.35 23.38 17.74
C ALA A 56 -3.05 23.05 16.97
N ILE A 57 -2.63 21.77 16.91
CA ILE A 57 -1.45 21.38 16.14
C ILE A 57 -1.83 21.25 14.66
N ASP A 58 -1.06 21.93 13.82
CA ASP A 58 -1.19 21.84 12.36
C ASP A 58 -0.96 20.40 11.87
N PRO A 59 -1.78 19.86 10.94
CA PRO A 59 -1.62 18.50 10.43
C PRO A 59 -0.27 18.20 9.77
N TYR A 60 0.47 19.22 9.34
CA TYR A 60 1.80 19.12 8.73
C TYR A 60 2.94 19.43 9.71
N ASP A 61 2.62 19.59 11.01
CA ASP A 61 3.61 19.80 12.06
C ASP A 61 4.56 18.57 12.19
N PRO A 62 5.87 18.77 12.41
CA PRO A 62 6.82 17.68 12.64
C PRO A 62 6.39 16.63 13.67
N ARG A 63 5.62 17.03 14.69
CA ARG A 63 5.13 16.15 15.75
C ARG A 63 4.15 15.10 15.22
N VAL A 64 3.39 15.39 14.16
CA VAL A 64 2.46 14.45 13.53
C VAL A 64 3.22 13.25 12.98
N TYR A 65 4.31 13.48 12.24
CA TYR A 65 5.14 12.42 11.67
C TYR A 65 5.87 11.61 12.75
N SER A 66 6.37 12.27 13.81
CA SER A 66 6.95 11.56 14.95
C SER A 66 5.91 10.66 15.62
N LYS A 67 4.69 11.17 15.83
CA LYS A 67 3.58 10.40 16.41
C LYS A 67 3.22 9.19 15.54
N ALA A 68 3.19 9.34 14.21
CA ALA A 68 2.95 8.24 13.27
C ALA A 68 4.00 7.13 13.42
N ARG A 69 5.28 7.50 13.51
CA ARG A 69 6.37 6.54 13.75
C ARG A 69 6.21 5.84 15.08
N ASP A 70 5.94 6.59 16.15
CA ASP A 70 5.79 6.03 17.50
C ASP A 70 4.59 5.05 17.55
N ALA A 71 3.49 5.37 16.86
CA ALA A 71 2.35 4.47 16.70
C ALA A 71 2.71 3.19 15.94
N LEU A 72 3.43 3.29 14.81
CA LEU A 72 3.87 2.11 14.06
C LEU A 72 4.81 1.23 14.89
N THR A 73 5.78 1.84 15.59
CA THR A 73 6.69 1.13 16.49
C THR A 73 5.92 0.43 17.62
N ARG A 74 4.92 1.10 18.21
CA ARG A 74 4.06 0.50 19.23
C ARG A 74 3.30 -0.71 18.70
N LEU A 75 2.63 -0.59 17.54
CA LEU A 75 1.88 -1.71 16.95
C LEU A 75 2.77 -2.93 16.67
N ILE A 76 4.03 -2.71 16.28
CA ILE A 76 5.01 -3.78 16.10
C ILE A 76 5.43 -4.37 17.45
N ALA A 77 5.78 -3.54 18.43
CA ALA A 77 6.26 -3.98 19.74
C ALA A 77 5.20 -4.76 20.53
N GLU A 78 3.92 -4.39 20.38
CA GLU A 78 2.77 -5.08 20.98
C GLU A 78 2.40 -6.38 20.24
N GLY A 79 3.07 -6.71 19.13
CA GLY A 79 2.77 -7.87 18.31
C GLY A 79 1.48 -7.74 17.49
N THR A 80 0.86 -6.55 17.47
CA THR A 80 -0.32 -6.26 16.63
C THR A 80 0.05 -6.32 15.15
N LEU A 81 1.25 -5.84 14.77
CA LEU A 81 1.83 -6.01 13.44
C LEU A 81 3.08 -6.87 13.53
N GLN A 82 3.17 -7.88 12.68
CA GLN A 82 4.29 -8.82 12.64
C GLN A 82 4.89 -8.84 11.24
N ARG A 83 6.22 -8.89 11.18
CA ARG A 83 6.95 -8.96 9.91
C ARG A 83 7.03 -10.40 9.45
N ASP A 84 6.65 -10.66 8.20
CA ASP A 84 6.83 -11.99 7.61
C ASP A 84 8.31 -12.38 7.53
N HIS A 85 8.59 -13.65 7.80
CA HIS A 85 9.94 -14.20 7.82
C HIS A 85 10.56 -14.28 6.42
N VAL A 86 9.72 -14.52 5.41
CA VAL A 86 10.12 -14.65 4.01
C VAL A 86 9.36 -13.64 3.14
N PRO A 87 9.98 -13.10 2.08
CA PRO A 87 9.27 -12.25 1.13
C PRO A 87 8.12 -13.01 0.46
N GLY A 88 6.96 -12.37 0.37
CA GLY A 88 5.74 -12.93 -0.21
C GLY A 88 5.04 -11.98 -1.17
N LEU A 89 4.11 -12.53 -1.93
CA LEU A 89 3.05 -11.80 -2.63
C LEU A 89 1.71 -12.27 -2.08
N TYR A 90 0.68 -11.45 -2.23
CA TYR A 90 -0.65 -11.75 -1.69
C TYR A 90 -1.71 -11.48 -2.74
N LEU A 91 -2.76 -12.29 -2.79
CA LEU A 91 -3.97 -11.87 -3.50
C LEU A 91 -4.86 -11.12 -2.52
N TYR A 92 -5.41 -9.99 -2.95
CA TYR A 92 -6.36 -9.19 -2.20
C TYR A 92 -7.64 -9.00 -3.00
N ARG A 93 -8.76 -9.43 -2.43
CA ARG A 93 -10.10 -9.28 -2.98
C ARG A 93 -10.91 -8.28 -2.17
N GLN A 94 -11.55 -7.37 -2.89
CA GLN A 94 -12.62 -6.51 -2.38
C GLN A 94 -13.93 -6.98 -2.99
N THR A 95 -14.96 -7.19 -2.16
CA THR A 95 -16.32 -7.48 -2.61
C THR A 95 -17.27 -6.41 -2.09
N MET A 96 -17.91 -5.70 -3.02
CA MET A 96 -18.88 -4.64 -2.74
C MET A 96 -20.10 -4.87 -3.64
N ASP A 97 -21.31 -4.83 -3.08
CA ASP A 97 -22.56 -5.04 -3.80
C ASP A 97 -22.59 -6.31 -4.68
N GLY A 98 -22.03 -7.40 -4.15
CA GLY A 98 -21.93 -8.69 -4.85
C GLY A 98 -20.88 -8.74 -5.97
N ARG A 99 -20.19 -7.63 -6.27
CA ARG A 99 -19.12 -7.57 -7.27
C ARG A 99 -17.76 -7.69 -6.61
N SER A 100 -16.91 -8.56 -7.15
CA SER A 100 -15.54 -8.78 -6.66
C SER A 100 -14.50 -8.22 -7.62
N GLN A 101 -13.45 -7.63 -7.07
CA GLN A 101 -12.19 -7.38 -7.77
C GLN A 101 -11.03 -7.95 -6.95
N THR A 102 -10.14 -8.70 -7.59
CA THR A 102 -9.02 -9.40 -6.96
C THR A 102 -7.72 -8.98 -7.62
N GLY A 103 -6.83 -8.36 -6.85
CA GLY A 103 -5.53 -7.89 -7.32
C GLY A 103 -4.38 -8.62 -6.62
N ILE A 104 -3.20 -8.59 -7.23
CA ILE A 104 -1.96 -9.05 -6.61
C ILE A 104 -1.34 -7.89 -5.84
N VAL A 105 -0.95 -8.14 -4.59
CA VAL A 105 -0.24 -7.22 -3.70
C VAL A 105 1.23 -7.57 -3.74
N GLY A 106 2.05 -6.55 -4.00
CA GLY A 106 3.51 -6.63 -3.98
C GLY A 106 4.11 -5.25 -4.11
N CYS A 107 5.42 -5.18 -4.27
CA CYS A 107 6.10 -3.91 -4.50
C CYS A 107 6.45 -3.72 -5.99
N VAL A 108 6.30 -2.51 -6.49
CA VAL A 108 6.66 -2.11 -7.86
C VAL A 108 7.79 -1.08 -7.82
N HIS A 109 8.56 -0.98 -8.89
CA HIS A 109 9.81 -0.22 -8.87
C HIS A 109 9.63 1.26 -9.23
N ILE A 110 10.41 2.15 -8.60
CA ILE A 110 10.32 3.60 -8.86
C ILE A 110 10.73 3.97 -10.30
N ASP A 111 11.71 3.31 -10.94
CA ASP A 111 11.98 3.61 -12.36
C ASP A 111 10.91 3.09 -13.33
N ASP A 112 10.04 2.14 -12.94
CA ASP A 112 8.88 1.80 -13.78
C ASP A 112 7.87 2.96 -13.78
N TYR A 113 7.76 3.68 -12.65
CA TYR A 113 7.00 4.92 -12.55
C TYR A 113 7.67 6.10 -13.29
N GLU A 114 8.99 6.22 -13.18
CA GLU A 114 9.78 7.26 -13.86
C GLU A 114 9.73 7.11 -15.38
N ARG A 115 9.85 5.88 -15.90
CA ARG A 115 9.85 5.55 -17.33
C ARG A 115 8.46 5.37 -17.92
N ASP A 116 7.42 5.75 -17.19
CA ASP A 116 6.02 5.71 -17.63
C ASP A 116 5.52 4.30 -18.06
N ILE A 117 6.14 3.26 -17.47
CA ILE A 117 5.62 1.88 -17.49
C ILE A 117 4.42 1.80 -16.54
N ILE A 118 4.53 2.45 -15.38
CA ILE A 118 3.39 2.77 -14.50
C ILE A 118 2.92 4.17 -14.88
N ARG A 119 1.82 4.22 -15.65
CA ARG A 119 1.30 5.42 -16.28
C ARG A 119 0.44 6.23 -15.33
N LYS A 120 0.63 7.54 -15.38
CA LYS A 120 -0.14 8.55 -14.66
C LYS A 120 -1.22 9.11 -15.59
N HIS A 121 -2.38 9.47 -15.05
CA HIS A 121 -3.41 10.16 -15.82
C HIS A 121 -3.90 11.47 -15.17
N GLU A 122 -3.33 11.86 -14.03
CA GLU A 122 -3.56 13.16 -13.39
C GLU A 122 -2.24 13.77 -12.90
N LYS A 123 -2.28 15.08 -12.66
CA LYS A 123 -1.19 15.80 -12.00
C LYS A 123 -1.39 15.71 -10.49
N THR A 124 -0.28 15.62 -9.78
CA THR A 124 -0.22 15.67 -8.33
C THR A 124 -0.02 17.11 -7.85
N ARG A 125 -0.39 17.37 -6.59
CA ARG A 125 -0.14 18.66 -5.93
C ARG A 125 1.11 18.58 -5.05
N PRO A 126 2.02 19.57 -5.11
CA PRO A 126 3.25 19.57 -4.31
C PRO A 126 3.03 19.41 -2.80
N ASP A 127 2.04 20.10 -2.24
CA ASP A 127 1.72 20.04 -0.81
C ASP A 127 1.35 18.61 -0.35
N LYS A 128 0.57 17.89 -1.15
CA LYS A 128 0.19 16.50 -0.88
C LYS A 128 1.34 15.53 -1.06
N GLU A 129 2.26 15.80 -1.99
CA GLU A 129 3.46 15.00 -2.17
C GLU A 129 4.45 15.21 -1.03
N ASP A 130 4.67 16.45 -0.59
CA ASP A 130 5.61 16.77 0.49
C ASP A 130 5.21 16.06 1.79
N ASP A 131 3.92 16.11 2.12
CA ASP A 131 3.33 15.40 3.25
C ASP A 131 3.59 13.87 3.19
N ARG A 132 3.20 13.24 2.07
CA ARG A 132 3.33 11.79 1.89
C ARG A 132 4.79 11.34 1.80
N THR A 133 5.67 12.09 1.13
CA THR A 133 7.11 11.78 1.08
C THR A 133 7.70 11.84 2.47
N ARG A 134 7.37 12.86 3.26
CA ARG A 134 7.84 12.97 4.64
C ARG A 134 7.33 11.82 5.50
N HIS A 135 6.09 11.38 5.31
CA HIS A 135 5.52 10.23 6.00
C HIS A 135 6.29 8.94 5.66
N VAL A 136 6.50 8.64 4.37
CA VAL A 136 7.29 7.48 3.92
C VAL A 136 8.72 7.50 4.48
N LEU A 137 9.40 8.65 4.42
CA LEU A 137 10.75 8.80 4.96
C LEU A 137 10.80 8.64 6.48
N THR A 138 9.79 9.12 7.20
CA THR A 138 9.74 9.05 8.67
C THR A 138 9.43 7.63 9.16
N LEU A 139 8.53 6.92 8.46
CA LEU A 139 8.16 5.55 8.81
C LEU A 139 9.14 4.51 8.29
N ALA A 140 9.93 4.85 7.26
CA ALA A 140 10.67 3.89 6.44
C ALA A 140 9.77 2.76 5.91
N ALA A 141 8.53 3.11 5.55
CA ALA A 141 7.50 2.18 5.09
C ALA A 141 6.47 2.87 4.19
N ASN A 142 5.84 2.10 3.30
CA ASN A 142 4.64 2.54 2.58
C ASN A 142 3.42 2.14 3.40
N ALA A 143 2.69 3.13 3.92
CA ALA A 143 1.54 2.91 4.80
C ALA A 143 0.29 2.40 4.06
N GLU A 144 0.17 2.70 2.77
CA GLU A 144 -0.99 2.39 1.94
C GLU A 144 -0.52 1.90 0.57
N PRO A 145 -1.12 0.84 0.00
CA PRO A 145 -0.81 0.42 -1.36
C PRO A 145 -1.34 1.44 -2.37
N VAL A 146 -0.64 1.58 -3.50
CA VAL A 146 -1.17 2.24 -4.70
C VAL A 146 -2.12 1.29 -5.43
N PHE A 147 -3.27 1.78 -5.90
CA PHE A 147 -4.15 1.00 -6.76
C PHE A 147 -3.66 1.14 -8.21
N LEU A 148 -3.12 0.04 -8.74
CA LEU A 148 -2.77 -0.07 -10.15
C LEU A 148 -3.75 -0.97 -10.89
N THR A 149 -3.95 -0.69 -12.16
CA THR A 149 -4.69 -1.58 -13.07
C THR A 149 -3.86 -1.93 -14.28
N TYR A 150 -4.00 -3.16 -14.77
CA TYR A 150 -3.27 -3.66 -15.92
C TYR A 150 -4.19 -4.47 -16.83
N ARG A 151 -3.83 -4.57 -18.12
CA ARG A 151 -4.56 -5.45 -19.03
C ARG A 151 -4.32 -6.90 -18.62
N ASP A 152 -5.39 -7.55 -18.23
CA ASP A 152 -5.42 -8.93 -17.79
C ASP A 152 -5.09 -9.90 -18.93
N GLY A 153 -4.74 -11.13 -18.56
CA GLY A 153 -4.44 -12.18 -19.51
C GLY A 153 -4.43 -13.56 -18.88
N ALA A 154 -4.54 -14.60 -19.72
CA ALA A 154 -4.73 -15.98 -19.28
C ALA A 154 -3.69 -16.48 -18.24
N VAL A 155 -2.47 -15.93 -18.27
CA VAL A 155 -1.41 -16.28 -17.31
C VAL A 155 -1.75 -15.84 -15.89
N THR A 156 -2.18 -14.60 -15.69
CA THR A 156 -2.51 -14.10 -14.34
C THR A 156 -3.78 -14.76 -13.78
N ASP A 157 -4.71 -15.12 -14.66
CA ASP A 157 -5.93 -15.87 -14.28
C ASP A 157 -5.57 -17.29 -13.84
N ALA A 158 -4.73 -17.99 -14.60
CA ALA A 158 -4.26 -19.33 -14.27
C ALA A 158 -3.44 -19.36 -12.97
N LEU A 159 -2.69 -18.29 -12.67
CA LEU A 159 -1.94 -18.18 -11.41
C LEU A 159 -2.82 -17.87 -10.20
N SER A 160 -3.93 -17.15 -10.38
CA SER A 160 -4.82 -16.76 -9.27
C SER A 160 -5.81 -17.85 -8.87
N ALA A 161 -6.40 -18.55 -9.83
CA ALA A 161 -7.42 -19.58 -9.59
C ALA A 161 -7.08 -20.62 -8.50
N PRO A 162 -5.89 -21.26 -8.48
CA PRO A 162 -5.56 -22.23 -7.44
C PRO A 162 -5.43 -21.58 -6.06
N VAL A 163 -4.89 -20.36 -5.97
CA VAL A 163 -4.72 -19.63 -4.70
C VAL A 163 -6.09 -19.28 -4.11
N LEU A 164 -7.03 -18.82 -4.93
CA LEU A 164 -8.38 -18.44 -4.51
C LEU A 164 -9.22 -19.62 -4.03
N SER A 165 -8.80 -20.86 -4.34
CA SER A 165 -9.43 -22.10 -3.87
C SER A 165 -8.88 -22.58 -2.53
N THR A 166 -7.91 -21.86 -1.94
CA THR A 166 -7.33 -22.16 -0.62
C THR A 166 -7.98 -21.33 0.49
N ALA A 167 -7.70 -21.71 1.75
CA ALA A 167 -8.12 -20.93 2.90
C ALA A 167 -7.44 -19.54 2.91
N PRO A 168 -8.20 -18.44 3.04
CA PRO A 168 -7.63 -17.10 3.12
C PRO A 168 -6.92 -16.86 4.45
N LEU A 169 -5.93 -15.96 4.44
CA LEU A 169 -5.30 -15.40 5.64
C LEU A 169 -6.25 -14.48 6.40
N TYR A 170 -6.98 -13.63 5.67
CA TYR A 170 -7.94 -12.69 6.21
C TYR A 170 -9.23 -12.81 5.43
N ASP A 171 -10.36 -12.78 6.14
CA ASP A 171 -11.68 -12.76 5.53
C ASP A 171 -12.68 -12.10 6.49
N PHE A 172 -12.93 -10.80 6.29
CA PHE A 172 -13.83 -10.03 7.15
C PHE A 172 -14.57 -8.96 6.34
N THR A 173 -15.69 -8.49 6.88
CA THR A 173 -16.45 -7.37 6.31
C THR A 173 -16.21 -6.14 7.16
N ALA A 174 -15.79 -5.04 6.53
CA ALA A 174 -15.58 -3.76 7.18
C ALA A 174 -16.93 -3.07 7.48
N PRO A 175 -16.96 -2.05 8.36
CA PRO A 175 -18.20 -1.35 8.73
C PRO A 175 -18.95 -0.70 7.56
N ASP A 176 -18.24 -0.40 6.46
CA ASP A 176 -18.81 0.14 5.21
C ASP A 176 -19.49 -0.93 4.33
N GLY A 177 -19.48 -2.20 4.76
CA GLY A 177 -20.08 -3.32 4.03
C GLY A 177 -19.16 -3.97 2.99
N VAL A 178 -17.94 -3.47 2.81
CA VAL A 178 -16.97 -4.07 1.89
C VAL A 178 -16.34 -5.29 2.55
N ARG A 179 -16.40 -6.44 1.86
CA ARG A 179 -15.71 -7.65 2.31
C ARG A 179 -14.29 -7.69 1.74
N HIS A 180 -13.34 -7.84 2.64
CA HIS A 180 -11.92 -7.93 2.35
C HIS A 180 -11.45 -9.37 2.56
N THR A 181 -10.87 -9.97 1.52
CA THR A 181 -10.27 -11.30 1.60
C THR A 181 -8.83 -11.28 1.10
N VAL A 182 -7.91 -11.91 1.81
CA VAL A 182 -6.48 -11.94 1.46
C VAL A 182 -5.94 -13.37 1.50
N TRP A 183 -5.09 -13.74 0.53
CA TRP A 183 -4.40 -15.02 0.49
C TRP A 183 -2.90 -14.82 0.33
N LEU A 184 -2.11 -15.72 0.92
CA LEU A 184 -0.69 -15.82 0.62
C LEU A 184 -0.49 -16.55 -0.71
N VAL A 185 0.39 -16.03 -1.56
CA VAL A 185 0.79 -16.70 -2.80
C VAL A 185 1.94 -17.69 -2.52
N PRO A 186 1.78 -18.99 -2.80
CA PRO A 186 2.80 -20.00 -2.47
C PRO A 186 4.03 -19.98 -3.41
N ASN A 187 3.88 -19.51 -4.66
CA ASN A 187 4.98 -19.38 -5.61
C ASN A 187 5.06 -17.94 -6.17
N PRO A 188 5.69 -17.01 -5.46
CA PRO A 188 5.83 -15.63 -5.91
C PRO A 188 6.62 -15.48 -7.22
N ALA A 189 7.58 -16.37 -7.50
CA ALA A 189 8.44 -16.26 -8.69
C ALA A 189 7.66 -16.32 -10.01
N ALA A 190 6.65 -17.18 -10.09
CA ALA A 190 5.81 -17.28 -11.29
C ALA A 190 5.02 -15.98 -11.57
N TRP A 191 4.61 -15.27 -10.50
CA TRP A 191 3.97 -13.96 -10.62
C TRP A 191 4.95 -12.89 -11.08
N VAL A 192 6.17 -12.86 -10.52
CA VAL A 192 7.23 -11.95 -10.96
C VAL A 192 7.50 -12.11 -12.46
N ASP A 193 7.64 -13.36 -12.94
CA ASP A 193 7.87 -13.66 -14.35
C ASP A 193 6.69 -13.28 -15.26
N ALA A 194 5.46 -13.48 -14.78
CA ALA A 194 4.26 -13.04 -15.50
C ALA A 194 4.23 -11.50 -15.64
N PHE A 195 4.54 -10.77 -14.56
CA PHE A 195 4.50 -9.31 -14.55
C PHE A 195 5.60 -8.66 -15.40
N ARG A 196 6.74 -9.33 -15.61
CA ARG A 196 7.74 -8.89 -16.60
C ARG A 196 7.15 -8.74 -18.00
N LYS A 197 6.14 -9.54 -18.36
CA LYS A 197 5.46 -9.50 -19.66
C LYS A 197 4.34 -8.48 -19.75
N ILE A 198 3.90 -7.90 -18.63
CA ILE A 198 2.92 -6.82 -18.64
C ILE A 198 3.62 -5.53 -19.10
N PRO A 199 3.23 -4.95 -20.25
CA PRO A 199 3.96 -3.83 -20.84
C PRO A 199 3.79 -2.55 -20.04
N VAL A 200 2.58 -2.30 -19.52
CA VAL A 200 2.24 -1.11 -18.75
C VAL A 200 1.14 -1.42 -17.73
N ALA A 201 1.13 -0.64 -16.66
CA ALA A 201 0.02 -0.51 -15.72
C ALA A 201 -0.38 0.95 -15.59
N TYR A 202 -1.58 1.23 -15.10
CA TYR A 202 -2.11 2.57 -14.90
C TYR A 202 -2.40 2.78 -13.43
N VAL A 203 -2.02 3.94 -12.90
CA VAL A 203 -2.47 4.36 -11.57
C VAL A 203 -3.97 4.63 -11.68
N ALA A 204 -4.81 3.82 -11.01
CA ALA A 204 -6.25 4.05 -10.96
C ALA A 204 -6.62 4.87 -9.71
N ASP A 205 -5.86 4.69 -8.63
CA ASP A 205 -5.93 5.52 -7.43
C ASP A 205 -4.56 5.56 -6.73
N GLY A 206 -4.23 6.70 -6.13
CA GLY A 206 -2.96 6.90 -5.42
C GLY A 206 -1.84 7.59 -6.21
N HIS A 207 -2.14 8.53 -7.11
CA HIS A 207 -1.11 9.31 -7.84
C HIS A 207 -0.16 10.04 -6.89
N HIS A 208 -0.68 10.68 -5.84
CA HIS A 208 0.14 11.31 -4.81
C HIS A 208 1.00 10.28 -4.07
N ARG A 209 0.48 9.07 -3.80
CA ARG A 209 1.26 7.96 -3.19
C ARG A 209 2.40 7.51 -4.11
N SER A 210 2.13 7.33 -5.41
CA SER A 210 3.14 6.95 -6.40
C SER A 210 4.24 8.02 -6.53
N ALA A 211 3.85 9.29 -6.69
CA ALA A 211 4.79 10.41 -6.77
C ALA A 211 5.66 10.51 -5.51
N SER A 212 5.04 10.35 -4.34
CA SER A 212 5.73 10.46 -3.05
C SER A 212 6.71 9.32 -2.80
N ALA A 213 6.34 8.09 -3.20
CA ALA A 213 7.21 6.93 -3.13
C ALA A 213 8.40 7.06 -4.08
N TRP A 214 8.18 7.54 -5.32
CA TRP A 214 9.26 7.85 -6.26
C TRP A 214 10.21 8.93 -5.71
N ARG A 215 9.68 10.01 -5.12
CA ARG A 215 10.48 11.07 -4.49
C ARG A 215 11.32 10.53 -3.33
N ALA A 216 10.71 9.78 -2.41
CA ALA A 216 11.39 9.19 -1.26
C ALA A 216 12.48 8.21 -1.70
N GLY A 217 12.17 7.31 -2.63
CA GLY A 217 13.14 6.35 -3.17
C GLY A 217 14.31 7.03 -3.88
N THR A 218 14.04 8.04 -4.72
CA THR A 218 15.07 8.83 -5.40
C THR A 218 15.97 9.57 -4.41
N GLN A 219 15.40 10.19 -3.37
CA GLN A 219 16.17 10.87 -2.33
C GLN A 219 17.08 9.90 -1.58
N LEU A 220 16.57 8.73 -1.20
CA LEU A 220 17.36 7.70 -0.51
C LEU A 220 18.45 7.12 -1.42
N ARG A 221 18.15 6.92 -2.72
CA ARG A 221 19.11 6.45 -3.72
C ARG A 221 20.27 7.42 -3.93
N ALA A 222 19.99 8.71 -4.01
CA ALA A 222 21.01 9.75 -4.12
C ALA A 222 21.95 9.72 -2.91
N GLY A 223 21.38 9.73 -1.69
CA GLY A 223 22.17 9.69 -0.45
C GLY A 223 23.04 8.44 -0.30
N ARG A 224 22.61 7.28 -0.83
CA ARG A 224 23.44 6.06 -0.87
C ARG A 224 24.57 6.18 -1.89
N SER A 225 24.27 6.66 -3.10
CA SER A 225 25.26 6.79 -4.17
C SER A 225 26.42 7.70 -3.76
N ASP A 226 26.12 8.78 -3.05
CA ASP A 226 27.11 9.70 -2.49
C ASP A 226 27.98 9.02 -1.41
N ALA A 227 27.42 8.07 -0.66
CA ALA A 227 28.12 7.37 0.43
C ALA A 227 28.97 6.18 -0.05
N THR A 228 28.54 5.44 -1.07
CA THR A 228 29.20 4.20 -1.52
C THR A 228 29.96 4.35 -2.84
N GLY A 229 29.77 5.45 -3.58
CA GLY A 229 30.31 5.61 -4.93
C GLY A 229 29.72 4.65 -5.96
N THR A 230 28.65 3.93 -5.61
CA THR A 230 27.96 2.94 -6.45
C THR A 230 26.47 3.25 -6.51
N SER A 231 25.90 3.30 -7.71
CA SER A 231 24.45 3.41 -7.91
C SER A 231 23.81 2.03 -7.83
N ASP A 232 23.68 1.47 -6.63
CA ASP A 232 22.91 0.25 -6.44
C ASP A 232 21.42 0.57 -6.67
N SER A 233 20.86 0.02 -7.76
CA SER A 233 19.57 0.41 -8.32
C SER A 233 18.42 -0.53 -7.94
N ASP A 234 18.56 -1.33 -6.90
CA ASP A 234 17.56 -2.34 -6.50
C ASP A 234 17.37 -2.43 -4.96
N ALA A 235 17.74 -1.39 -4.21
CA ALA A 235 17.56 -1.37 -2.75
C ALA A 235 16.06 -1.38 -2.37
N GLU A 236 15.70 -1.81 -1.16
CA GLU A 236 14.28 -1.87 -0.73
C GLU A 236 13.53 -0.53 -0.89
N SER A 237 14.22 0.61 -0.75
CA SER A 237 13.63 1.94 -0.95
C SER A 237 13.27 2.27 -2.40
N ASP A 238 13.79 1.51 -3.37
CA ASP A 238 13.49 1.65 -4.79
C ASP A 238 12.18 0.93 -5.18
N TRP A 239 11.52 0.30 -4.21
CA TRP A 239 10.28 -0.44 -4.37
C TRP A 239 9.17 0.14 -3.50
N PHE A 240 7.95 0.24 -4.04
CA PHE A 240 6.80 0.75 -3.30
C PHE A 240 5.57 -0.15 -3.42
N LEU A 241 4.78 -0.16 -2.34
CA LEU A 241 3.65 -1.06 -2.18
C LEU A 241 2.52 -0.73 -3.15
N ALA A 242 2.01 -1.74 -3.85
CA ALA A 242 0.88 -1.60 -4.76
C ALA A 242 -0.04 -2.83 -4.70
N VAL A 243 -1.29 -2.62 -5.07
CA VAL A 243 -2.22 -3.69 -5.47
C VAL A 243 -2.53 -3.52 -6.95
N LEU A 244 -2.30 -4.56 -7.73
CA LEU A 244 -2.47 -4.57 -9.18
C LEU A 244 -3.72 -5.38 -9.53
N PHE A 245 -4.79 -4.68 -9.89
CA PHE A 245 -6.07 -5.27 -10.27
C PHE A 245 -6.16 -5.51 -11.79
N PRO A 246 -6.72 -6.65 -12.25
CA PRO A 246 -6.96 -6.90 -13.66
C PRO A 246 -8.06 -5.96 -14.19
N ALA A 247 -7.81 -5.28 -15.32
CA ALA A 247 -8.70 -4.24 -15.86
C ALA A 247 -10.15 -4.72 -16.09
N SER A 248 -10.34 -5.99 -16.47
CA SER A 248 -11.67 -6.59 -16.68
C SER A 248 -12.52 -6.69 -15.42
N GLN A 249 -11.90 -6.66 -14.23
CA GLN A 249 -12.61 -6.76 -12.95
C GLN A 249 -13.02 -5.40 -12.38
N LEU A 250 -12.43 -4.31 -12.86
CA LEU A 250 -12.73 -2.97 -12.36
C LEU A 250 -14.17 -2.58 -12.69
N CYS A 251 -14.78 -1.85 -11.76
CA CYS A 251 -15.99 -1.08 -12.00
C CYS A 251 -15.62 0.40 -11.97
N ILE A 252 -15.57 1.04 -13.14
CA ILE A 252 -15.27 2.47 -13.24
C ILE A 252 -16.58 3.22 -13.10
N LEU A 253 -16.73 3.93 -12.00
CA LEU A 253 -17.90 4.77 -11.72
C LEU A 253 -17.64 6.21 -12.20
N PRO A 254 -18.69 6.95 -12.60
CA PRO A 254 -18.55 8.38 -12.85
C PRO A 254 -18.11 9.10 -11.57
N TYR A 255 -17.31 10.15 -11.74
CA TYR A 255 -17.01 11.07 -10.64
C TYR A 255 -18.27 11.88 -10.35
N ASN A 256 -18.86 11.70 -9.16
CA ASN A 256 -20.00 12.49 -8.69
C ASN A 256 -19.52 13.62 -7.79
#